data_AF-A0AAD8ZYY2-F1
#
_entry.id   AF-A0AAD8ZYY2-F1
#
_cell.length_a   1.000
_cell.length_b   1.000
_cell.length_c   1.000
_cell.angle_alpha   90.00
_cell.angle_beta   90.00
_cell.angle_gamma   90.00
#
_symmetry.space_group_name_H-M   'P 1'
#
loop_
_entity.id
_entity.type
_entity.pdbx_description
1 polymer ?
#
loop_
_entity_poly.entity_id
_entity_poly.type
_entity_poly.pdbx_seq_one_letter_code
_entity_poly.pdbx_strand_id
1 'polypeptide(L)'
;MQITHITKDDFFPTFKAAFFTSISISKLAHKLALIKAKCRRLHTANKILSKHQRAKKTQLRLRGSLNTAKAKAIQVEKGVINARSENIRQEGAHTEGGESRRRRCSNCGKTRHNVRTYQVV
;
A
#
# COMPACT_ATOMS: atom_id res chain seq x y z
N MET A 1 -46.61 22.26 -49.86
CA MET A 1 -45.99 22.06 -48.53
C MET A 1 -46.99 21.28 -47.69
N GLN A 2 -46.72 20.01 -47.39
CA GLN A 2 -47.58 19.22 -46.48
C GLN A 2 -47.02 19.34 -45.06
N ILE A 3 -47.87 19.75 -44.12
CA ILE A 3 -47.54 19.78 -42.70
C ILE A 3 -47.99 18.46 -42.09
N THR A 4 -47.05 17.66 -41.60
CA THR A 4 -47.35 16.46 -40.82
C THR A 4 -47.70 16.85 -39.40
N HIS A 5 -48.90 16.49 -38.95
CA HIS A 5 -49.33 16.72 -37.57
C HIS A 5 -48.81 15.59 -36.68
N ILE A 6 -48.03 15.94 -35.65
CA ILE A 6 -47.60 15.01 -34.62
C ILE A 6 -48.73 14.90 -33.60
N THR A 7 -49.20 13.69 -33.32
CA THR A 7 -50.25 13.48 -32.32
C THR A 7 -49.67 13.60 -30.91
N LYS A 8 -50.53 13.93 -29.96
CA LYS A 8 -50.15 14.05 -28.54
C LYS A 8 -49.51 12.75 -28.03
N ASP A 9 -50.04 11.62 -28.48
CA ASP A 9 -49.63 10.29 -28.03
C ASP A 9 -48.23 9.89 -28.56
N ASP A 10 -47.79 10.48 -29.67
CA ASP A 10 -46.42 10.29 -30.19
C ASP A 10 -45.41 11.25 -29.55
N PHE A 11 -45.83 12.49 -29.30
CA PHE A 11 -44.96 13.55 -28.80
C PHE A 11 -44.55 13.34 -27.34
N PHE A 12 -45.52 13.15 -26.45
CA PHE A 12 -45.27 13.17 -25.00
C PHE A 12 -44.35 12.04 -24.52
N PRO A 13 -44.48 10.78 -25.01
CA PRO A 13 -43.55 9.72 -24.64
C PRO A 13 -42.12 10.01 -25.10
N THR A 14 -41.95 10.49 -26.33
CA THR A 14 -40.65 10.84 -26.91
C THR A 14 -40.00 11.97 -26.13
N PHE A 15 -40.76 13.03 -25.82
CA PHE A 15 -40.28 14.14 -25.00
C PHE A 15 -39.88 13.67 -23.60
N LYS A 16 -40.73 12.88 -22.94
CA LYS A 16 -40.48 12.38 -21.59
C LYS A 16 -39.19 11.55 -21.55
N ALA A 17 -39.01 10.65 -22.52
CA ALA A 17 -37.80 9.85 -22.64
C ALA A 17 -36.55 10.72 -22.85
N ALA A 18 -36.59 11.68 -23.76
CA ALA A 18 -35.49 12.61 -24.02
C ALA A 18 -35.14 13.46 -22.79
N PHE A 19 -36.15 13.96 -22.07
CA PHE A 19 -35.97 14.78 -20.87
C PHE A 19 -35.33 14.00 -19.72
N PHE A 20 -35.82 12.80 -19.40
CA PHE A 20 -35.18 11.98 -18.35
C PHE A 20 -33.79 11.50 -18.75
N THR A 21 -33.57 11.24 -20.04
CA THR A 21 -32.25 10.90 -20.58
C THR A 21 -31.27 12.06 -20.43
N SER A 22 -31.69 13.30 -20.72
CA SER A 22 -30.81 14.46 -20.54
C SER A 22 -30.42 14.66 -19.06
N ILE A 23 -31.39 14.54 -18.14
CA ILE A 23 -31.13 14.62 -16.69
C ILE A 23 -30.16 13.52 -16.23
N SER A 24 -30.35 12.28 -16.70
CA SER A 24 -29.50 11.16 -16.31
C SER A 24 -28.07 11.34 -16.83
N ILE A 25 -27.91 11.79 -18.08
CA ILE A 25 -26.61 12.12 -18.69
C ILE A 25 -25.94 13.25 -17.91
N SER A 26 -26.64 14.32 -17.55
CA SER A 26 -26.07 15.41 -16.75
C SER A 26 -25.56 14.93 -15.39
N LYS A 27 -26.33 14.08 -14.70
CA LYS A 27 -25.90 13.47 -13.42
C LYS A 27 -24.67 12.57 -13.60
N LEU A 28 -24.63 11.78 -14.67
CA LEU A 28 -23.51 10.91 -14.98
C LEU A 28 -22.25 11.72 -15.32
N ALA A 29 -22.38 12.75 -16.15
CA ALA A 29 -21.29 13.65 -16.52
C ALA A 29 -20.67 14.32 -15.29
N HIS A 30 -21.51 14.80 -14.36
CA HIS A 30 -21.04 15.35 -13.09
C HIS A 30 -20.23 14.32 -12.27
N LYS A 31 -20.76 13.11 -12.09
CA LYS A 31 -20.05 12.03 -11.39
C LYS A 31 -18.73 11.67 -12.07
N LEU A 32 -18.71 11.58 -13.41
CA LEU A 32 -17.49 11.30 -14.18
C LEU A 32 -16.45 12.41 -14.01
N ALA A 33 -16.86 13.68 -13.98
CA ALA A 33 -15.96 14.79 -13.73
C ALA A 33 -15.31 14.69 -12.33
N LEU A 34 -16.09 14.37 -11.29
CA LEU A 34 -15.58 14.16 -9.94
C LEU A 34 -14.59 12.99 -9.87
N ILE A 35 -14.93 11.85 -10.48
CA ILE A 35 -14.05 10.68 -10.53
C ILE A 35 -12.75 11.03 -11.26
N LYS A 36 -12.82 11.70 -12.41
CA LYS A 36 -11.64 12.12 -13.18
C LYS A 36 -10.74 13.04 -12.37
N ALA A 37 -11.32 14.00 -11.64
CA ALA A 37 -10.58 14.87 -10.73
C ALA A 37 -9.89 14.08 -9.60
N LYS A 38 -10.60 13.14 -8.97
CA LYS A 38 -10.04 12.26 -7.93
C LYS A 38 -8.90 11.38 -8.46
N CYS A 39 -9.08 10.77 -9.63
CA CYS A 39 -8.06 9.96 -10.29
C CYS A 39 -6.80 10.77 -10.59
N ARG A 40 -6.94 12.01 -11.10
CA ARG A 40 -5.79 12.91 -11.31
C ARG A 40 -5.05 13.20 -10.01
N ARG A 41 -5.77 13.55 -8.93
CA ARG A 41 -5.17 13.81 -7.61
C ARG A 41 -4.40 12.59 -7.08
N LEU A 42 -5.01 11.41 -7.14
CA LEU A 42 -4.38 10.15 -6.70
C LEU A 42 -3.14 9.82 -7.53
N HIS A 43 -3.20 9.97 -8.86
CA HIS A 43 -2.03 9.76 -9.71
C HIS A 43 -0.88 10.70 -9.38
N THR A 44 -1.17 11.99 -9.18
CA THR A 44 -0.16 12.98 -8.81
C THR A 44 0.46 12.66 -7.45
N ALA A 45 -0.37 12.36 -6.44
CA ALA A 45 0.10 11.98 -5.11
C ALA A 45 0.97 10.72 -5.15
N ASN A 46 0.53 9.69 -5.89
CA ASN A 46 1.29 8.45 -6.05
C ASN A 46 2.61 8.67 -6.78
N LYS A 47 2.65 9.55 -7.79
CA LYS A 47 3.90 9.91 -8.48
C LYS A 47 4.89 10.57 -7.53
N ILE A 48 4.42 11.51 -6.70
CA ILE A 48 5.24 12.19 -5.68
C ILE A 48 5.75 11.17 -4.65
N LEU A 49 4.87 10.35 -4.09
CA LEU A 49 5.24 9.32 -3.10
C LEU A 49 6.21 8.30 -3.69
N SER A 50 5.98 7.83 -4.91
CA SER A 50 6.87 6.89 -5.59
C SER A 50 8.25 7.48 -5.81
N LYS A 51 8.34 8.75 -6.23
CA LYS A 51 9.62 9.46 -6.35
C LYS A 51 10.33 9.55 -5.01
N HIS A 52 9.61 9.96 -3.96
CA HIS A 52 10.16 10.06 -2.61
C HIS A 52 10.68 8.71 -2.09
N GLN A 53 9.88 7.64 -2.23
CA GLN A 53 10.28 6.29 -1.82
C GLN A 53 11.50 5.79 -2.60
N ARG A 54 11.56 6.05 -3.90
CA ARG A 54 12.74 5.71 -4.73
C ARG A 54 13.97 6.48 -4.27
N ALA A 55 13.86 7.79 -4.05
CA ALA A 55 14.96 8.61 -3.55
C ALA A 55 15.46 8.10 -2.19
N LYS A 56 14.56 7.83 -1.24
CA LYS A 56 14.91 7.25 0.06
C LYS A 56 15.59 5.88 -0.09
N LYS A 57 15.06 5.01 -0.95
CA LYS A 57 15.65 3.69 -1.23
C LYS A 57 17.04 3.80 -1.85
N THR A 58 17.23 4.71 -2.81
CA THR A 58 18.54 5.00 -3.41
C THR A 58 19.50 5.56 -2.38
N GLN A 59 19.08 6.50 -1.54
CA GLN A 59 19.90 7.04 -0.46
C GLN A 59 20.35 5.92 0.49
N LEU A 60 19.43 5.03 0.91
CA LEU A 60 19.78 3.89 1.77
C LEU A 60 20.77 2.92 1.10
N ARG A 61 20.62 2.69 -0.21
CA ARG A 61 21.55 1.87 -0.99
C ARG A 61 22.93 2.52 -1.12
N LEU A 62 22.99 3.82 -1.43
CA LEU A 62 24.23 4.60 -1.56
C LEU A 62 24.96 4.76 -0.22
N ARG A 63 24.22 4.95 0.86
CA ARG A 63 24.79 5.00 2.22
C ARG A 63 25.37 3.65 2.65
N GLY A 64 25.06 2.58 1.92
CA GLY A 64 25.45 1.20 2.18
C GLY A 64 24.74 0.64 3.42
N SER A 65 24.45 -0.67 3.40
CA SER A 65 24.42 -1.41 4.67
C SER A 65 25.83 -1.33 5.18
N LEU A 66 26.13 -0.50 6.20
CA LEU A 66 27.42 -0.41 6.89
C LEU A 66 28.29 -1.60 6.54
N ASN A 67 29.16 -1.46 5.52
CA ASN A 67 29.95 -2.60 5.05
C ASN A 67 30.66 -3.12 6.30
N THR A 68 30.69 -4.42 6.54
CA THR A 68 31.32 -4.98 7.75
C THR A 68 32.72 -4.40 7.98
N ALA A 69 33.45 -4.09 6.90
CA ALA A 69 34.70 -3.32 6.91
C ALA A 69 34.58 -1.87 7.43
N LYS A 70 33.57 -1.11 7.01
CA LYS A 70 33.30 0.26 7.46
C LYS A 70 32.76 0.30 8.89
N ALA A 71 31.95 -0.68 9.28
CA ALA A 71 31.53 -0.88 10.67
C ALA A 71 32.70 -1.22 11.59
N LYS A 72 33.59 -2.12 11.14
CA LYS A 72 34.86 -2.44 11.83
C LYS A 72 35.77 -1.22 11.92
N ALA A 73 35.93 -0.44 10.85
CA ALA A 73 36.72 0.80 10.87
C ALA A 73 36.16 1.82 11.87
N ILE A 74 34.82 1.96 11.96
CA ILE A 74 34.17 2.81 12.97
C ILE A 74 34.33 2.25 14.39
N GLN A 75 34.38 0.92 14.58
CA GLN A 75 34.70 0.29 15.87
C GLN A 75 36.16 0.53 16.28
N VAL A 76 37.10 0.48 15.34
CA VAL A 76 38.51 0.82 15.53
C VAL A 76 38.65 2.30 15.91
N GLU A 77 38.01 3.20 15.15
CA GLU A 77 38.02 4.65 15.35
C GLU A 77 37.38 5.06 16.69
N LYS A 78 36.34 4.33 17.14
CA LYS A 78 35.70 4.54 18.46
C LYS A 78 36.41 3.82 19.61
N GLY A 79 37.57 3.20 19.39
CA GLY A 79 38.35 2.53 20.44
C GLY A 79 37.68 1.27 21.01
N VAL A 80 36.77 0.64 20.27
CA VAL A 80 36.10 -0.62 20.66
C VAL A 80 36.86 -1.83 20.08
N ILE A 81 38.19 -1.83 20.23
CA ILE A 81 38.99 -3.05 20.12
C ILE A 81 39.63 -3.27 21.48
N ASN A 82 38.93 -4.01 22.34
CA ASN A 82 39.64 -4.84 23.31
C ASN A 82 39.75 -6.24 22.71
N ALA A 83 40.77 -6.41 21.89
CA ALA A 83 41.33 -7.72 21.62
C ALA A 83 42.03 -8.20 22.90
N ARG A 84 41.25 -8.73 23.85
CA ARG A 84 41.61 -9.72 24.91
C ARG A 84 40.55 -9.73 26.01
N SER A 85 39.50 -10.54 25.82
CA SER A 85 39.02 -11.35 26.94
C SER A 85 38.78 -12.76 26.38
N GLU A 86 39.74 -13.61 26.66
CA GLU A 86 39.66 -15.05 26.51
C GLU A 86 38.33 -15.58 27.10
N ASN A 87 37.74 -16.55 26.41
CA ASN A 87 36.85 -17.58 26.93
C ASN A 87 36.24 -17.38 28.32
N ILE A 88 35.10 -16.70 28.41
CA ILE A 88 34.14 -16.97 29.48
C ILE A 88 32.79 -17.23 28.80
N ARG A 89 32.51 -18.51 28.57
CA ARG A 89 31.14 -18.98 28.44
C ARG A 89 30.49 -18.80 29.81
N GLN A 90 29.24 -18.33 29.77
CA GLN A 90 28.18 -18.47 30.77
C GLN A 90 27.71 -17.16 31.44
N GLU A 91 26.38 -17.05 31.42
CA GLU A 91 25.53 -16.27 32.32
C GLU A 91 25.39 -14.77 32.06
N GLY A 92 24.92 -14.45 30.85
CA GLY A 92 24.07 -13.28 30.65
C GLY A 92 22.62 -13.66 30.91
N ALA A 93 22.12 -13.37 32.11
CA ALA A 93 20.70 -13.49 32.45
C ALA A 93 19.86 -12.69 31.44
N HIS A 94 19.27 -13.38 30.47
CA HIS A 94 18.13 -12.86 29.73
C HIS A 94 16.99 -12.71 30.73
N THR A 95 16.78 -11.49 31.22
CA THR A 95 15.54 -11.10 31.89
C THR A 95 14.38 -11.57 31.03
N GLU A 96 13.56 -12.43 31.62
CA GLU A 96 12.47 -13.20 31.06
C GLU A 96 11.61 -12.36 30.11
N GLY A 97 11.93 -12.39 28.83
CA GLY A 97 11.02 -11.97 27.78
C GLY A 97 9.89 -12.98 27.76
N GLY A 98 8.79 -12.62 28.44
CA GLY A 98 7.61 -13.47 28.64
C GLY A 98 7.27 -14.31 27.42
N GLU A 99 7.01 -15.60 27.67
CA GLU A 99 6.73 -16.67 26.71
C GLU A 99 6.54 -16.16 25.28
N SER A 100 7.53 -16.40 24.41
CA SER A 100 7.40 -16.10 22.99
C SER A 100 6.09 -16.70 22.49
N ARG A 101 5.08 -15.84 22.27
CA ARG A 101 3.70 -16.25 22.00
C ARG A 101 3.77 -17.20 20.80
N ARG A 102 3.44 -18.48 21.03
CA ARG A 102 3.56 -19.53 20.00
C ARG A 102 2.93 -19.01 18.71
N ARG A 103 3.70 -18.99 17.62
CA ARG A 103 3.23 -18.44 16.34
C ARG A 103 1.94 -19.16 15.93
N ARG A 104 0.89 -18.39 15.68
CA ARG A 104 -0.43 -18.86 15.24
C ARG A 104 -0.52 -18.75 13.72
N CYS A 105 -1.21 -19.68 13.08
CA CYS A 105 -1.55 -19.59 11.67
C CYS A 105 -2.45 -18.38 11.42
N SER A 106 -2.10 -17.47 10.51
CA SER A 106 -2.93 -16.30 10.19
C SER A 106 -4.26 -16.66 9.53
N ASN A 107 -4.41 -17.89 9.00
CA ASN A 107 -5.63 -18.32 8.33
C ASN A 107 -6.65 -18.96 9.29
N CYS A 108 -6.21 -19.76 10.27
CA CYS A 108 -7.12 -20.47 11.19
C CYS A 108 -6.88 -20.16 12.69
N GLY A 109 -5.91 -19.31 13.03
CA GLY A 109 -5.60 -18.89 14.40
C GLY A 109 -5.00 -19.98 15.30
N LYS A 110 -4.89 -21.23 14.85
CA LYS A 110 -4.34 -22.35 15.62
C LYS A 110 -2.81 -22.29 15.67
N THR A 111 -2.23 -22.73 16.79
CA THR A 111 -0.80 -23.03 16.91
C THR A 111 -0.47 -24.38 16.26
N ARG A 112 0.81 -24.65 15.97
CA ARG A 112 1.39 -25.88 15.34
C ARG A 112 1.67 -25.80 13.83
N HIS A 113 1.05 -24.87 13.11
CA HIS A 113 1.31 -24.71 11.67
C HIS A 113 1.29 -23.23 11.26
N ASN A 114 1.86 -22.95 10.09
CA ASN A 114 1.87 -21.63 9.48
C ASN A 114 0.84 -21.62 8.33
N VAL A 115 0.42 -20.45 7.88
CA VAL A 115 -0.31 -20.24 6.62
C VAL A 115 0.30 -21.04 5.46
N ARG A 116 1.64 -21.11 5.38
CA ARG A 116 2.35 -21.86 4.32
C ARG A 116 2.10 -23.37 4.36
N THR A 117 1.71 -23.92 5.50
CA THR A 117 1.45 -25.34 5.70
C THR A 117 -0.03 -25.63 5.95
N TYR A 118 -0.91 -24.64 5.74
CA TYR A 118 -2.35 -24.80 5.84
C TYR A 118 -2.91 -25.42 4.56
N GLN A 119 -3.45 -26.63 4.67
CA GLN A 119 -4.25 -27.26 3.60
C GLN A 119 -5.73 -27.11 3.96
N VAL A 120 -6.53 -26.68 2.98
CA VAL A 120 -7.99 -26.68 3.07
C VAL A 120 -8.41 -28.13 2.77
N VAL A 121 -8.93 -28.82 3.78
CA VAL A 121 -9.72 -30.05 3.58
C VAL A 121 -11.18 -29.63 3.54
#